data_AF-A0A2N0B9G7-F1
#
_entry.id   AF-A0A2N0B9G7-F1
#
_cell.length_a   1.000
_cell.length_b   1.000
_cell.length_c   1.000
_cell.angle_alpha   90.00
_cell.angle_beta   90.00
_cell.angle_gamma   90.00
#
_symmetry.space_group_name_H-M   'P 1'
#
loop_
_entity.id
_entity.type
_entity.pdbx_description
1 polymer ?
#
loop_
_entity_poly.entity_id
_entity_poly.type
_entity_poly.pdbx_seq_one_letter_code
_entity_poly.pdbx_strand_id
1 'polypeptide(L)'
;MIVCRTLITFIQDIGESNSISSFRFGGNVRGLQSGTVELRLNQEVLPISANGSFQFTGSVFQNQAYSLSVQSSANYHVCRIFSGQTENPAGTTTADLLDLEVYCVTVLINSETVADPISIKEDGTALNVNVSLSAPIDPADSVAHVGLSTTAPIDHFNPGPDMYDMNFANPDSASVTATDSVPTVVTDYYDRTYTLNVTVAPIGLSLPFTIKILDNDKMINKITRLSGNMQYGGATFGVNGADSACNSDAGIISKALLGVPSRVPGAPDWPIAPNTNYYFYGTNVLIATSDNNGNVSYNSVFTSGGIAASDYWSGFNSDWTVGANNCSGWTDGGGGVTGLAGDGVTNVPCNAINRPILCIQLR
;
A
#
# COMPACT_ATOMS: atom_id res chain seq x y z
N MET A 1 8.02 -51.39 -93.49
CA MET A 1 7.14 -51.20 -92.32
C MET A 1 7.83 -51.87 -91.14
N ILE A 2 8.20 -51.09 -90.09
CA ILE A 2 8.26 -51.50 -88.66
C ILE A 2 9.42 -52.47 -88.29
N VAL A 3 10.38 -52.20 -87.38
CA VAL A 3 10.64 -51.12 -86.40
C VAL A 3 12.14 -50.99 -86.14
N CYS A 4 12.62 -49.75 -86.01
CA CYS A 4 13.90 -49.38 -85.40
C CYS A 4 13.78 -49.53 -83.88
N ARG A 5 14.47 -50.50 -83.26
CA ARG A 5 14.56 -50.61 -81.80
C ARG A 5 15.77 -49.80 -81.30
N THR A 6 15.50 -48.59 -80.87
CA THR A 6 16.40 -47.77 -80.05
C THR A 6 16.52 -48.42 -78.67
N LEU A 7 17.74 -48.79 -78.28
CA LEU A 7 18.03 -49.20 -76.91
C LEU A 7 18.10 -47.93 -76.06
N ILE A 8 17.01 -47.58 -75.38
CA ILE A 8 16.98 -46.50 -74.39
C ILE A 8 17.52 -47.09 -73.09
N THR A 9 18.75 -46.73 -72.75
CA THR A 9 19.30 -46.96 -71.41
C THR A 9 18.59 -46.02 -70.45
N PHE A 10 17.76 -46.57 -69.56
CA PHE A 10 17.25 -45.82 -68.42
C PHE A 10 18.42 -45.57 -67.47
N ILE A 11 18.93 -44.34 -67.45
CA ILE A 11 19.67 -43.85 -66.30
C ILE A 11 18.61 -43.66 -65.23
N GLN A 12 18.52 -44.58 -64.26
CA GLN A 12 17.90 -44.26 -62.99
C GLN A 12 18.80 -43.21 -62.35
N ASP A 13 18.36 -41.96 -62.41
CA ASP A 13 18.84 -40.92 -61.54
C ASP A 13 18.59 -41.41 -60.11
N ILE A 14 19.64 -41.89 -59.45
CA ILE A 14 19.67 -41.99 -58.01
C ILE A 14 19.68 -40.54 -57.54
N GLY A 15 18.49 -39.95 -57.46
CA GLY A 15 18.30 -38.71 -56.75
C GLY A 15 18.81 -38.95 -55.34
N GLU A 16 20.05 -38.53 -55.08
CA GLU A 16 20.53 -38.27 -53.74
C GLU A 16 19.53 -37.29 -53.18
N SER A 17 18.59 -37.80 -52.38
CA SER A 17 17.80 -36.95 -51.51
C SER A 17 18.81 -36.31 -50.57
N ASN A 18 19.35 -35.17 -50.98
CA ASN A 18 20.29 -34.40 -50.21
C ASN A 18 19.48 -33.83 -49.04
N SER A 19 19.30 -34.65 -48.01
CA SER A 19 18.53 -34.29 -46.82
C SER A 19 19.34 -33.25 -46.08
N ILE A 20 19.00 -31.98 -46.30
CA ILE A 20 19.59 -30.88 -45.56
C ILE A 20 19.19 -31.08 -44.10
N SER A 21 20.18 -31.24 -43.23
CA SER A 21 19.93 -31.39 -41.79
C SER A 21 19.27 -30.13 -41.24
N SER A 22 18.39 -30.28 -40.26
CA SER A 22 17.74 -29.17 -39.56
C SER A 22 17.93 -29.31 -38.07
N PHE A 23 18.14 -28.21 -37.38
CA PHE A 23 18.49 -28.18 -35.96
C PHE A 23 17.43 -27.47 -35.14
N ARG A 24 17.13 -28.05 -33.97
CA ARG A 24 16.10 -27.61 -33.02
C ARG A 24 16.70 -26.70 -31.96
N PHE A 25 15.86 -25.83 -31.40
CA PHE A 25 16.24 -24.85 -30.39
C PHE A 25 15.31 -24.96 -29.19
N GLY A 26 15.87 -25.08 -27.98
CA GLY A 26 15.11 -25.23 -26.75
C GLY A 26 15.97 -25.02 -25.52
N GLY A 27 15.35 -25.04 -24.35
CA GLY A 27 16.03 -24.67 -23.13
C GLY A 27 15.10 -24.65 -21.93
N ASN A 28 15.48 -23.87 -20.91
CA ASN A 28 14.71 -23.73 -19.68
C ASN A 28 14.59 -22.26 -19.24
N VAL A 29 13.39 -21.83 -18.83
CA VAL A 29 13.11 -20.53 -18.23
C VAL A 29 13.17 -20.62 -16.70
N ARG A 30 13.81 -19.62 -16.06
CA ARG A 30 13.90 -19.47 -14.61
C ARG A 30 13.61 -18.01 -14.20
N GLY A 31 13.06 -17.84 -13.00
CA GLY A 31 12.89 -16.52 -12.37
C GLY A 31 11.69 -15.69 -12.87
N LEU A 32 10.86 -16.23 -13.77
CA LEU A 32 9.60 -15.59 -14.16
C LEU A 32 8.59 -15.75 -13.03
N GLN A 33 8.23 -14.66 -12.34
CA GLN A 33 7.29 -14.67 -11.22
C GLN A 33 5.84 -14.52 -11.68
N SER A 34 5.61 -13.72 -12.72
CA SER A 34 4.28 -13.50 -13.30
C SER A 34 4.34 -13.02 -14.75
N GLY A 35 3.22 -13.10 -15.47
CA GLY A 35 3.10 -12.64 -16.85
C GLY A 35 3.70 -13.59 -17.88
N THR A 36 4.05 -13.04 -19.05
CA THR A 36 4.55 -13.80 -20.20
C THR A 36 5.82 -13.15 -20.73
N VAL A 37 6.84 -13.96 -21.00
CA VAL A 37 8.02 -13.59 -21.79
C VAL A 37 7.86 -14.12 -23.21
N GLU A 38 8.21 -13.32 -24.21
CA GLU A 38 8.25 -13.74 -25.61
C GLU A 38 9.69 -13.93 -26.05
N LEU A 39 10.06 -15.18 -26.35
CA LEU A 39 11.35 -15.49 -26.96
C LEU A 39 11.22 -15.44 -28.48
N ARG A 40 12.31 -15.09 -29.16
CA ARG A 40 12.36 -15.01 -30.61
C ARG A 40 13.51 -15.82 -31.16
N LEU A 41 13.21 -16.66 -32.15
CA LEU A 41 14.16 -17.35 -33.00
C LEU A 41 13.94 -16.86 -34.44
N ASN A 42 14.83 -16.03 -34.96
CA ASN A 42 14.70 -15.40 -36.28
C ASN A 42 13.39 -14.61 -36.45
N GLN A 43 12.33 -15.24 -36.95
CA GLN A 43 10.99 -14.66 -37.16
C GLN A 43 9.92 -15.37 -36.32
N GLU A 44 10.23 -16.54 -35.75
CA GLU A 44 9.33 -17.27 -34.86
C GLU A 44 9.35 -16.62 -33.47
N VAL A 45 8.15 -16.44 -32.91
CA VAL A 45 7.95 -15.93 -31.55
C VAL A 45 7.30 -17.01 -30.72
N LEU A 46 7.89 -17.29 -29.55
CA LEU A 46 7.42 -18.30 -28.60
C LEU A 46 7.07 -17.62 -27.27
N PRO A 47 5.77 -17.50 -26.93
CA PRO A 47 5.34 -16.99 -25.64
C PRO A 47 5.48 -18.06 -24.55
N ILE A 48 6.00 -17.67 -23.39
CA ILE A 48 6.21 -18.54 -22.22
C ILE A 48 5.67 -17.82 -20.98
N SER A 49 4.76 -18.46 -20.25
CA SER A 49 4.09 -17.89 -19.08
C SER A 49 4.45 -18.57 -17.75
N ALA A 50 5.40 -19.51 -17.77
CA ALA A 50 5.83 -20.22 -16.57
C ALA A 50 7.30 -20.66 -16.69
N ASN A 51 7.93 -20.85 -15.53
CA ASN A 51 9.26 -21.46 -15.46
C ASN A 51 9.21 -22.92 -15.92
N GLY A 52 10.31 -23.40 -16.50
CA GLY A 52 10.43 -24.78 -17.00
C GLY A 52 10.95 -24.85 -18.44
N SER A 53 10.88 -26.04 -19.01
CA SER A 53 11.41 -26.32 -20.34
C SER A 53 10.60 -25.66 -21.45
N PHE A 54 11.27 -25.16 -22.49
CA PHE A 54 10.65 -24.67 -23.72
C PHE A 54 11.37 -25.22 -24.95
N GLN A 55 10.69 -25.21 -26.08
CA GLN A 55 11.27 -25.54 -27.38
C GLN A 55 10.55 -24.76 -28.48
N PHE A 56 11.32 -24.19 -29.41
CA PHE A 56 10.76 -23.61 -30.63
C PHE A 56 10.22 -24.72 -31.53
N THR A 57 9.13 -24.42 -32.24
CA THR A 57 8.55 -25.36 -33.21
C THR A 57 9.33 -25.37 -34.51
N GLY A 58 9.92 -24.23 -34.89
CA GLY A 58 10.78 -24.10 -36.04
C GLY A 58 12.17 -24.69 -35.81
N SER A 59 12.74 -25.20 -36.90
CA SER A 59 14.12 -25.67 -36.97
C SER A 59 14.90 -24.83 -37.96
N VAL A 60 16.19 -24.63 -37.73
CA VAL A 60 17.07 -23.92 -38.66
C VAL A 60 17.86 -24.94 -39.47
N PHE A 61 17.78 -24.84 -40.80
CA PHE A 61 18.52 -25.72 -41.70
C PHE A 61 20.03 -25.49 -41.59
N GLN A 62 20.81 -26.54 -41.88
CA GLN A 62 22.26 -26.47 -41.92
C GLN A 62 22.75 -25.32 -42.82
N ASN A 63 23.77 -24.61 -42.35
CA ASN A 63 24.35 -23.41 -42.98
C ASN A 63 23.43 -22.17 -43.04
N GLN A 64 22.21 -22.23 -42.50
CA GLN A 64 21.39 -21.03 -42.29
C GLN A 64 21.76 -20.34 -40.98
N ALA A 65 21.64 -19.02 -40.97
CA ALA A 65 21.87 -18.24 -39.78
C ALA A 65 20.67 -18.32 -38.82
N TYR A 66 20.96 -18.34 -37.53
CA TYR A 66 20.00 -18.14 -36.45
C TYR A 66 20.36 -16.89 -35.65
N SER A 67 19.34 -16.28 -35.05
CA SER A 67 19.45 -15.22 -34.06
C SER A 67 18.38 -15.45 -33.01
N LEU A 68 18.82 -15.55 -31.75
CA LEU A 68 17.96 -15.68 -30.59
C LEU A 68 17.92 -14.37 -29.82
N SER A 69 16.74 -13.98 -29.37
CA SER A 69 16.57 -12.83 -28.48
C SER A 69 15.34 -12.97 -27.61
N VAL A 70 15.27 -12.15 -26.57
CA VAL A 70 14.00 -11.86 -25.88
C VAL A 70 13.32 -10.73 -26.65
N GLN A 71 12.14 -11.00 -27.21
CA GLN A 71 11.35 -10.01 -27.93
C GLN A 71 10.64 -9.06 -26.96
N SER A 72 10.02 -9.61 -25.91
CA SER A 72 9.38 -8.83 -24.86
C SER A 72 9.46 -9.59 -23.54
N SER A 73 9.61 -8.86 -22.44
CA SER A 73 9.54 -9.42 -21.08
C SER A 73 8.18 -9.13 -20.46
N ALA A 74 7.80 -9.93 -19.47
CA ALA A 74 6.63 -9.64 -18.65
C ALA A 74 6.78 -8.27 -17.96
N ASN A 75 5.66 -7.64 -17.63
CA ASN A 75 5.66 -6.39 -16.87
C ASN A 75 6.51 -6.57 -15.59
N TYR A 76 7.33 -5.56 -15.31
CA TYR A 76 8.21 -5.52 -14.13
C TYR A 76 9.23 -6.67 -14.07
N HIS A 77 9.53 -7.30 -15.21
CA HIS A 77 10.61 -8.27 -15.35
C HIS A 77 11.56 -7.81 -16.45
N VAL A 78 12.82 -8.19 -16.30
CA VAL A 78 13.80 -8.19 -17.39
C VAL A 78 14.23 -9.63 -17.60
N CYS A 79 14.02 -10.15 -18.81
CA CYS A 79 14.45 -11.49 -19.19
C CYS A 79 15.58 -11.42 -20.21
N ARG A 80 16.54 -12.34 -20.10
CA ARG A 80 17.66 -12.51 -21.03
C ARG A 80 17.80 -13.97 -21.42
N ILE A 81 18.25 -14.22 -22.66
CA ILE A 81 18.48 -15.56 -23.20
C ILE A 81 19.97 -15.79 -23.46
N PHE A 82 20.47 -16.94 -23.00
CA PHE A 82 21.87 -17.31 -23.07
C PHE A 82 22.09 -18.69 -23.70
N SER A 83 23.26 -18.83 -24.30
CA SER A 83 23.90 -20.12 -24.59
C SER A 83 25.28 -20.10 -23.93
N GLY A 84 25.43 -20.80 -22.81
CA GLY A 84 26.61 -20.65 -21.95
C GLY A 84 26.75 -19.21 -21.44
N GLN A 85 27.82 -18.52 -21.81
CA GLN A 85 28.09 -17.12 -21.40
C GLN A 85 27.67 -16.08 -22.44
N THR A 86 27.11 -16.51 -23.58
CA THR A 86 26.74 -15.61 -24.68
C THR A 86 25.27 -15.23 -24.59
N GLU A 87 24.99 -13.96 -24.28
CA GLU A 87 23.66 -13.38 -24.36
C GLU A 87 23.24 -13.16 -25.82
N ASN A 88 21.95 -13.36 -26.12
CA ASN A 88 21.36 -13.22 -27.45
C ASN A 88 22.19 -13.94 -28.54
N PRO A 89 22.42 -15.26 -28.39
CA PRO A 89 23.29 -16.01 -29.28
C PRO A 89 22.80 -15.97 -30.73
N ALA A 90 23.73 -15.76 -31.65
CA ALA A 90 23.46 -15.73 -33.09
C ALA A 90 24.65 -16.36 -33.84
N GLY A 91 24.37 -16.91 -35.03
CA GLY A 91 25.40 -17.54 -35.84
C GLY A 91 24.84 -18.64 -36.73
N THR A 92 25.65 -19.67 -36.98
CA THR A 92 25.20 -20.90 -37.63
C THR A 92 25.36 -22.05 -36.63
N THR A 93 24.57 -23.11 -36.78
CA THR A 93 24.70 -24.31 -35.92
C THR A 93 24.86 -25.57 -36.77
N THR A 94 25.56 -26.54 -36.21
CA THR A 94 25.77 -27.89 -36.76
C THR A 94 25.12 -28.98 -35.91
N ALA A 95 24.42 -28.61 -34.84
CA ALA A 95 23.70 -29.50 -33.93
C ALA A 95 22.48 -28.79 -33.32
N ASP A 96 21.60 -29.55 -32.69
CA ASP A 96 20.51 -29.00 -31.87
C ASP A 96 21.09 -28.18 -30.69
N LEU A 97 20.44 -27.06 -30.38
CA LEU A 97 20.79 -26.19 -29.25
C LEU A 97 19.65 -26.24 -28.21
N LEU A 98 19.69 -27.24 -27.33
CA LEU A 98 18.60 -27.57 -26.39
C LEU A 98 18.90 -27.18 -24.93
N ASP A 99 20.04 -26.55 -24.70
CA ASP A 99 20.58 -26.11 -23.42
C ASP A 99 20.54 -24.58 -23.27
N LEU A 100 19.61 -23.91 -23.96
CA LEU A 100 19.40 -22.48 -23.78
C LEU A 100 18.91 -22.17 -22.37
N GLU A 101 19.43 -21.09 -21.78
CA GLU A 101 19.02 -20.63 -20.47
C GLU A 101 18.36 -19.27 -20.57
N VAL A 102 17.13 -19.17 -20.06
CA VAL A 102 16.43 -17.89 -19.97
C VAL A 102 16.31 -17.52 -18.50
N TYR A 103 16.93 -16.42 -18.13
CA TYR A 103 16.86 -15.84 -16.80
C TYR A 103 15.97 -14.62 -16.83
N CYS A 104 14.92 -14.64 -16.02
CA CYS A 104 14.09 -13.49 -15.75
C CYS A 104 14.37 -13.00 -14.33
N VAL A 105 14.49 -11.68 -14.19
CA VAL A 105 14.70 -11.02 -12.90
C VAL A 105 13.62 -9.97 -12.68
N THR A 106 13.16 -9.87 -11.43
CA THR A 106 12.30 -8.78 -10.95
C THR A 106 12.84 -8.23 -9.62
N VAL A 107 12.29 -7.12 -9.16
CA VAL A 107 12.57 -6.54 -7.85
C VAL A 107 11.69 -7.24 -6.81
N LEU A 108 12.28 -7.57 -5.68
CA LEU A 108 11.57 -8.00 -4.47
C LEU A 108 11.68 -6.91 -3.42
N ILE A 109 10.57 -6.64 -2.75
CA ILE A 109 10.53 -5.76 -1.57
C ILE A 109 10.17 -6.62 -0.38
N ASN A 110 10.99 -6.59 0.66
CA ASN A 110 10.85 -7.47 1.83
C ASN A 110 10.75 -8.96 1.45
N SER A 111 11.47 -9.37 0.40
CA SER A 111 11.47 -10.74 -0.18
C SER A 111 10.19 -11.16 -0.92
N GLU A 112 9.28 -10.24 -1.21
CA GLU A 112 8.03 -10.53 -1.93
C GLU A 112 7.87 -9.67 -3.20
N THR A 113 7.14 -10.20 -4.17
CA THR A 113 6.61 -9.40 -5.28
C THR A 113 5.43 -8.59 -4.76
N VAL A 114 5.58 -7.28 -4.63
CA VAL A 114 4.59 -6.45 -3.92
C VAL A 114 3.25 -6.42 -4.65
N ALA A 115 2.17 -6.77 -3.95
CA ALA A 115 0.80 -6.65 -4.43
C ALA A 115 -0.02 -5.57 -3.68
N ASP A 116 0.36 -5.25 -2.44
CA ASP A 116 -0.41 -4.41 -1.51
C ASP A 116 0.40 -3.24 -0.96
N PRO A 117 -0.25 -2.17 -0.47
CA PRO A 117 0.45 -1.05 0.13
C PRO A 117 1.15 -1.44 1.43
N ILE A 118 2.43 -1.11 1.53
CA ILE A 118 3.19 -1.26 2.78
C ILE A 118 2.81 -0.10 3.71
N SER A 119 2.30 -0.41 4.90
CA SER A 119 1.81 0.61 5.84
C SER A 119 2.91 1.11 6.78
N ILE A 120 2.98 2.43 6.97
CA ILE A 120 3.87 3.11 7.92
C ILE A 120 3.04 4.08 8.77
N LYS A 121 3.39 4.26 10.04
CA LYS A 121 2.75 5.24 10.92
C LYS A 121 3.49 6.58 10.87
N GLU A 122 2.77 7.68 11.02
CA GLU A 122 3.37 8.99 11.27
C GLU A 122 3.74 9.14 12.74
N ASP A 123 4.61 8.28 13.26
CA ASP A 123 5.08 8.35 14.65
C ASP A 123 6.62 8.44 14.76
N GLY A 124 7.29 8.66 13.61
CA GLY A 124 8.75 8.66 13.51
C GLY A 124 9.37 7.26 13.49
N THR A 125 8.58 6.18 13.57
CA THR A 125 9.10 4.81 13.45
C THR A 125 9.60 4.56 12.03
N ALA A 126 10.84 4.09 11.92
CA ALA A 126 11.41 3.69 10.65
C ALA A 126 10.76 2.40 10.13
N LEU A 127 10.21 2.46 8.92
CA LEU A 127 9.94 1.28 8.10
C LEU A 127 11.22 0.92 7.35
N ASN A 128 11.75 -0.28 7.62
CA ASN A 128 12.84 -0.83 6.84
C ASN A 128 12.27 -1.52 5.61
N VAL A 129 12.69 -1.05 4.44
CA VAL A 129 12.36 -1.60 3.13
C VAL A 129 13.60 -2.32 2.62
N ASN A 130 13.55 -3.65 2.62
CA ASN A 130 14.62 -4.46 2.07
C ASN A 130 14.38 -4.63 0.57
N VAL A 131 15.30 -4.16 -0.26
CA VAL A 131 15.20 -4.25 -1.72
C VAL A 131 16.21 -5.29 -2.20
N SER A 132 15.76 -6.20 -3.06
CA SER A 132 16.63 -7.18 -3.70
C SER A 132 16.15 -7.51 -5.10
N LEU A 133 16.96 -8.26 -5.85
CA LEU A 133 16.54 -8.91 -7.08
C LEU A 133 16.11 -10.35 -6.80
N SER A 134 15.20 -10.86 -7.61
CA SER A 134 14.69 -12.24 -7.47
C SER A 134 15.70 -13.31 -7.89
N ALA A 135 16.71 -12.94 -8.67
CA ALA A 135 17.77 -13.81 -9.17
C ALA A 135 18.99 -12.96 -9.61
N PRO A 136 20.18 -13.57 -9.73
CA PRO A 136 21.34 -12.97 -10.42
C PRO A 136 21.00 -12.61 -11.88
N ILE A 137 21.72 -11.65 -12.45
CA ILE A 137 21.45 -11.16 -13.80
C ILE A 137 22.31 -11.91 -14.84
N ASP A 138 23.54 -12.33 -14.48
CA ASP A 138 24.38 -13.25 -15.27
C ASP A 138 25.57 -13.86 -14.45
N PRO A 139 26.40 -14.76 -15.02
CA PRO A 139 27.53 -15.38 -14.33
C PRO A 139 28.82 -14.50 -14.19
N ALA A 140 28.82 -13.26 -14.68
CA ALA A 140 29.89 -12.27 -14.59
C ALA A 140 29.48 -11.00 -13.80
N ASP A 141 28.35 -11.07 -13.09
CA ASP A 141 27.58 -9.99 -12.45
C ASP A 141 28.36 -8.68 -12.21
N SER A 142 28.10 -7.71 -13.08
CA SER A 142 28.44 -6.30 -12.82
C SER A 142 27.55 -5.78 -11.69
N VAL A 143 28.15 -5.13 -10.70
CA VAL A 143 27.48 -4.40 -9.62
C VAL A 143 26.27 -3.59 -10.14
N ALA A 144 25.06 -3.89 -9.66
CA ALA A 144 23.85 -3.16 -10.02
C ALA A 144 23.60 -2.02 -9.03
N HIS A 145 23.25 -0.86 -9.58
CA HIS A 145 22.88 0.31 -8.78
C HIS A 145 21.37 0.41 -8.72
N VAL A 146 20.83 0.51 -7.51
CA VAL A 146 19.40 0.64 -7.25
C VAL A 146 19.10 2.04 -6.75
N GLY A 147 18.12 2.68 -7.38
CA GLY A 147 17.54 3.94 -6.93
C GLY A 147 16.15 3.73 -6.37
N LEU A 148 15.84 4.43 -5.28
CA LEU A 148 14.48 4.56 -4.76
C LEU A 148 14.01 6.00 -5.01
N SER A 149 12.86 6.16 -5.67
CA SER A 149 12.34 7.49 -5.96
C SER A 149 10.83 7.57 -5.76
N THR A 150 10.35 8.77 -5.47
CA THR A 150 8.93 9.11 -5.40
C THR A 150 8.57 10.01 -6.57
N THR A 151 7.35 9.91 -7.09
CA THR A 151 6.85 10.85 -8.12
C THR A 151 6.18 12.09 -7.53
N ALA A 152 6.02 12.12 -6.21
CA ALA A 152 5.40 13.21 -5.47
C ALA A 152 6.30 13.61 -4.29
N PRO A 153 6.35 14.91 -3.91
CA PRO A 153 6.85 15.29 -2.60
C PRO A 153 5.97 14.61 -1.55
N ILE A 154 6.59 13.82 -0.69
CA ILE A 154 5.92 13.19 0.44
C ILE A 154 6.36 13.99 1.66
N ASP A 155 5.41 14.58 2.38
CA ASP A 155 5.71 15.41 3.54
C ASP A 155 6.35 14.54 4.65
N HIS A 156 7.43 15.05 5.25
CA HIS A 156 8.16 14.40 6.34
C HIS A 156 8.60 12.94 6.12
N PHE A 157 8.71 12.54 4.84
CA PHE A 157 9.21 11.27 4.39
C PHE A 157 10.62 11.46 3.85
N ASN A 158 11.62 10.94 4.56
CA ASN A 158 13.00 10.93 4.10
C ASN A 158 13.33 9.50 3.65
N PRO A 159 13.18 9.15 2.37
CA PRO A 159 13.74 7.90 1.90
C PRO A 159 15.25 8.01 2.14
N GLY A 160 15.81 7.05 2.88
CA GLY A 160 17.27 6.92 2.97
C GLY A 160 17.92 6.92 1.57
N PRO A 161 19.26 7.05 1.50
CA PRO A 161 20.01 7.57 0.34
C PRO A 161 19.48 7.13 -1.04
N ASP A 162 19.40 8.08 -1.97
CA ASP A 162 18.81 7.93 -3.32
C ASP A 162 19.46 6.85 -4.20
N MET A 163 20.60 6.28 -3.79
CA MET A 163 21.34 5.25 -4.51
C MET A 163 21.96 4.23 -3.53
N TYR A 164 21.67 2.96 -3.78
CA TYR A 164 22.22 1.80 -3.07
C TYR A 164 23.04 0.95 -4.02
N ASP A 165 24.15 0.40 -3.50
CA ASP A 165 25.06 -0.42 -4.28
C ASP A 165 24.86 -1.90 -3.94
N MET A 166 23.99 -2.57 -4.69
CA MET A 166 23.64 -3.94 -4.39
C MET A 166 24.71 -4.88 -4.95
N ASN A 167 25.51 -5.47 -4.07
CA ASN A 167 26.15 -6.73 -4.39
C ASN A 167 25.09 -7.83 -4.26
N PHE A 168 24.72 -8.47 -5.37
CA PHE A 168 23.66 -9.48 -5.55
C PHE A 168 23.64 -10.66 -4.56
N ALA A 169 24.60 -10.73 -3.65
CA ALA A 169 24.66 -11.69 -2.55
C ALA A 169 23.73 -11.34 -1.38
N ASN A 170 23.38 -10.07 -1.14
CA ASN A 170 22.55 -9.64 0.00
C ASN A 170 21.55 -8.52 -0.38
N PRO A 171 20.35 -8.48 0.20
CA PRO A 171 19.44 -7.34 0.09
C PRO A 171 20.08 -6.08 0.68
N ASP A 172 19.90 -4.94 0.02
CA ASP A 172 20.18 -3.64 0.62
C ASP A 172 18.93 -3.11 1.32
N SER A 173 19.13 -2.49 2.48
CA SER A 173 18.04 -1.93 3.28
C SER A 173 17.97 -0.42 3.13
N ALA A 174 16.82 0.08 2.69
CA ALA A 174 16.45 1.48 2.78
C ALA A 174 15.59 1.69 4.03
N SER A 175 15.98 2.60 4.91
CA SER A 175 15.09 3.03 6.00
C SER A 175 14.25 4.21 5.52
N VAL A 176 12.97 4.14 5.81
CA VAL A 176 12.00 5.17 5.48
C VAL A 176 11.31 5.58 6.77
N THR A 177 11.32 6.86 7.10
CA THR A 177 10.65 7.41 8.28
C THR A 177 9.60 8.42 7.84
N ALA A 178 8.39 8.32 8.38
CA ALA A 178 7.38 9.36 8.33
C ALA A 178 7.31 10.04 9.71
N THR A 179 7.41 11.36 9.75
CA THR A 179 7.36 12.11 11.02
C THR A 179 5.96 12.64 11.27
N ASP A 180 5.46 12.42 12.49
CA ASP A 180 4.23 13.06 12.97
C ASP A 180 4.33 14.59 12.82
N SER A 181 3.34 15.20 12.19
CA SER A 181 3.36 16.62 11.87
C SER A 181 2.12 17.28 12.39
N VAL A 182 2.29 18.42 13.07
CA VAL A 182 1.14 19.19 13.54
C VAL A 182 0.28 19.59 12.34
N PRO A 183 -1.00 19.19 12.31
CA PRO A 183 -1.86 19.46 11.17
C PRO A 183 -1.92 20.96 10.86
N THR A 184 -1.70 21.32 9.60
CA THR A 184 -1.74 22.73 9.16
C THR A 184 -3.07 23.12 8.52
N VAL A 185 -3.82 22.12 8.02
CA VAL A 185 -5.13 22.26 7.36
C VAL A 185 -6.00 21.03 7.63
N VAL A 186 -7.30 21.13 7.36
CA VAL A 186 -8.29 20.05 7.64
C VAL A 186 -8.10 18.77 6.81
N THR A 187 -7.22 18.76 5.80
CA THR A 187 -6.94 17.61 4.94
C THR A 187 -5.80 16.72 5.45
N ASP A 188 -5.27 17.01 6.63
CA ASP A 188 -4.07 16.42 7.25
C ASP A 188 -4.42 15.56 8.47
N TYR A 189 -5.53 14.84 8.37
CA TYR A 189 -6.09 13.98 9.43
C TYR A 189 -6.52 12.62 8.88
N TYR A 190 -5.97 12.23 7.73
CA TYR A 190 -6.45 11.08 6.96
C TYR A 190 -5.28 10.35 6.35
N ASP A 191 -5.34 9.01 6.42
CA ASP A 191 -4.38 8.13 5.75
C ASP A 191 -4.11 8.56 4.30
N ARG A 192 -2.83 8.60 3.94
CA ARG A 192 -2.38 8.95 2.58
C ARG A 192 -1.70 7.79 1.91
N THR A 193 -1.85 7.71 0.59
CA THR A 193 -1.28 6.63 -0.22
C THR A 193 -0.38 7.22 -1.29
N TYR A 194 0.85 6.69 -1.40
CA TYR A 194 1.86 7.18 -2.32
C TYR A 194 2.45 6.02 -3.13
N THR A 195 2.84 6.31 -4.38
CA THR A 195 3.55 5.37 -5.24
C THR A 195 5.04 5.68 -5.22
N LEU A 196 5.84 4.68 -4.89
CA LEU A 196 7.29 4.68 -4.99
C LEU A 196 7.70 3.85 -6.20
N ASN A 197 8.86 4.18 -6.77
CA ASN A 197 9.47 3.41 -7.84
C ASN A 197 10.87 2.99 -7.44
N VAL A 198 11.13 1.68 -7.55
CA VAL A 198 12.48 1.14 -7.54
C VAL A 198 12.98 1.10 -8.97
N THR A 199 14.13 1.69 -9.24
CA THR A 199 14.81 1.62 -10.53
C THR A 199 16.14 0.91 -10.38
N VAL A 200 16.49 0.07 -11.37
CA VAL A 200 17.72 -0.71 -11.37
C VAL A 200 18.49 -0.41 -12.64
N ALA A 201 19.69 0.16 -12.47
CA ALA A 201 20.63 0.46 -13.55
C ALA A 201 21.81 -0.53 -13.53
N PRO A 202 22.34 -0.92 -14.70
CA PRO A 202 21.99 -0.45 -16.04
C PRO A 202 20.86 -1.24 -16.73
N ILE A 203 20.29 -2.26 -16.08
CA ILE A 203 19.34 -3.19 -16.73
C ILE A 203 17.98 -2.60 -17.12
N GLY A 204 17.67 -1.37 -16.68
CA GLY A 204 16.44 -0.68 -17.05
C GLY A 204 15.18 -1.29 -16.43
N LEU A 205 15.32 -2.01 -15.32
CA LEU A 205 14.20 -2.56 -14.57
C LEU A 205 13.60 -1.47 -13.68
N SER A 206 12.27 -1.39 -13.67
CA SER A 206 11.53 -0.48 -12.81
C SER A 206 10.31 -1.19 -12.23
N LEU A 207 10.11 -1.10 -10.91
CA LEU A 207 8.97 -1.67 -10.20
C LEU A 207 8.30 -0.56 -9.36
N PRO A 208 7.04 -0.20 -9.65
CA PRO A 208 6.26 0.63 -8.76
C PRO A 208 5.73 -0.21 -7.58
N PHE A 209 5.71 0.37 -6.39
CA PHE A 209 4.99 -0.17 -5.24
C PHE A 209 4.33 0.95 -4.46
N THR A 210 3.34 0.60 -3.64
CA THR A 210 2.56 1.58 -2.90
C THR A 210 2.96 1.56 -1.43
N ILE A 211 3.05 2.74 -0.83
CA ILE A 211 3.09 2.91 0.63
C ILE A 211 1.81 3.58 1.10
N LYS A 212 1.33 3.17 2.27
CA LYS A 212 0.21 3.81 2.96
C LYS A 212 0.71 4.41 4.26
N ILE A 213 0.63 5.73 4.36
CA ILE A 213 0.92 6.46 5.58
C ILE A 213 -0.36 6.48 6.40
N LEU A 214 -0.28 5.90 7.60
CA LEU A 214 -1.36 5.84 8.58
C LEU A 214 -1.25 7.05 9.49
N ASP A 215 -2.24 7.92 9.37
CA ASP A 215 -2.37 9.17 10.10
C ASP A 215 -3.16 8.88 11.39
N ASN A 216 -2.58 9.22 12.54
CA ASN A 216 -3.19 9.01 13.84
C ASN A 216 -3.72 10.31 14.46
N ASP A 217 -3.93 11.35 13.65
CA ASP A 217 -4.51 12.60 14.09
C ASP A 217 -6.01 12.61 13.85
N LYS A 218 -6.74 13.16 14.82
CA LYS A 218 -8.20 13.33 14.76
C LYS A 218 -8.61 14.69 15.26
N MET A 219 -9.78 15.13 14.83
CA MET A 219 -10.37 16.39 15.27
C MET A 219 -11.37 16.19 16.40
N ILE A 220 -11.42 17.17 17.30
CA ILE A 220 -12.52 17.41 18.21
C ILE A 220 -13.13 18.75 17.83
N ASN A 221 -14.46 18.77 17.67
CA ASN A 221 -15.20 20.02 17.58
C ASN A 221 -16.19 20.12 18.74
N LYS A 222 -16.81 21.29 18.90
CA LYS A 222 -17.90 21.51 19.84
C LYS A 222 -19.14 22.00 19.11
N ILE A 223 -20.29 21.58 19.61
CA ILE A 223 -21.59 22.13 19.21
C ILE A 223 -22.36 22.55 20.45
N THR A 224 -23.23 23.54 20.32
CA THR A 224 -24.02 24.06 21.44
C THR A 224 -25.39 23.39 21.49
N ARG A 225 -25.79 22.93 22.67
CA ARG A 225 -27.08 22.27 22.92
C ARG A 225 -27.90 23.06 23.95
N LEU A 226 -29.17 23.27 23.62
CA LEU A 226 -30.13 24.05 24.42
C LEU A 226 -30.62 23.33 25.68
N SER A 227 -30.62 22.00 25.69
CA SER A 227 -31.14 21.19 26.81
C SER A 227 -30.25 19.98 27.05
N GLY A 228 -30.18 19.57 28.33
CA GLY A 228 -29.53 18.35 28.79
C GLY A 228 -30.24 17.06 28.35
N ASN A 229 -31.40 17.12 27.68
CA ASN A 229 -31.99 15.93 27.06
C ASN A 229 -31.40 15.58 25.67
N MET A 230 -30.43 16.36 25.21
CA MET A 230 -29.72 16.16 23.96
C MET A 230 -30.63 15.94 22.73
N GLN A 231 -31.85 16.50 22.76
CA GLN A 231 -32.85 16.24 21.73
C GLN A 231 -32.50 16.84 20.38
N TYR A 232 -32.29 16.02 19.37
CA TYR A 232 -31.99 16.50 18.01
C TYR A 232 -33.07 16.06 17.03
N GLY A 233 -34.02 16.98 16.78
CA GLY A 233 -35.18 16.73 15.92
C GLY A 233 -36.13 15.66 16.45
N GLY A 234 -37.42 15.76 16.11
CA GLY A 234 -38.42 14.73 16.40
C GLY A 234 -38.35 14.15 17.82
N ALA A 235 -38.25 12.82 17.91
CA ALA A 235 -38.18 12.06 19.16
C ALA A 235 -36.78 11.48 19.45
N THR A 236 -35.71 12.00 18.85
CA THR A 236 -34.35 11.50 19.09
C THR A 236 -33.76 12.23 20.29
N PHE A 237 -33.56 11.51 21.40
CA PHE A 237 -32.99 12.03 22.66
C PHE A 237 -31.73 11.26 23.04
N GLY A 238 -31.12 11.63 24.17
CA GLY A 238 -29.99 10.89 24.72
C GLY A 238 -28.73 11.06 23.88
N VAL A 239 -27.79 10.15 24.07
CA VAL A 239 -26.53 10.13 23.31
C VAL A 239 -26.72 9.95 21.81
N ASN A 240 -27.79 9.29 21.38
CA ASN A 240 -28.12 9.16 19.95
C ASN A 240 -28.57 10.50 19.34
N GLY A 241 -29.31 11.30 20.09
CA GLY A 241 -29.65 12.68 19.69
C GLY A 241 -28.40 13.55 19.63
N ALA A 242 -27.52 13.43 20.62
CA ALA A 242 -26.24 14.13 20.64
C ALA A 242 -25.35 13.74 19.44
N ASP A 243 -25.24 12.46 19.09
CA ASP A 243 -24.48 11.99 17.93
C ASP A 243 -25.06 12.51 16.63
N SER A 244 -26.39 12.50 16.51
CA SER A 244 -27.08 13.05 15.33
C SER A 244 -26.78 14.54 15.16
N ALA A 245 -26.76 15.29 16.27
CA ALA A 245 -26.37 16.69 16.28
C ALA A 245 -24.89 16.88 15.91
N CYS A 246 -23.98 16.07 16.46
CA CYS A 246 -22.56 16.13 16.12
C CYS A 246 -22.32 15.89 14.62
N ASN A 247 -22.96 14.87 14.03
CA ASN A 247 -22.80 14.59 12.59
C ASN A 247 -23.42 15.67 11.70
N SER A 248 -24.43 16.39 12.16
CA SER A 248 -25.05 17.50 11.42
C SER A 248 -24.23 18.79 11.53
N ASP A 249 -23.82 19.15 12.75
CA ASP A 249 -23.46 20.53 13.08
C ASP A 249 -21.96 20.71 13.36
N ALA A 250 -21.22 19.63 13.63
CA ALA A 250 -19.79 19.72 13.95
C ALA A 250 -18.90 19.86 12.71
N GLY A 251 -19.43 19.69 11.50
CA GLY A 251 -18.62 19.69 10.26
C GLY A 251 -17.64 18.51 10.11
N ILE A 252 -17.71 17.54 11.03
CA ILE A 252 -16.89 16.32 11.06
C ILE A 252 -17.78 15.11 11.37
N ILE A 253 -17.46 13.96 10.77
CA ILE A 253 -18.12 12.69 11.10
C ILE A 253 -17.67 12.29 12.50
N SER A 254 -18.59 12.36 13.46
CA SER A 254 -18.23 12.39 14.87
C SER A 254 -19.29 11.79 15.79
N LYS A 255 -18.89 11.52 17.04
CA LYS A 255 -19.79 11.16 18.14
C LYS A 255 -19.63 12.13 19.29
N ALA A 256 -20.71 12.35 20.02
CA ALA A 256 -20.69 13.16 21.23
C ALA A 256 -19.86 12.49 22.33
N LEU A 257 -19.10 13.25 23.10
CA LEU A 257 -18.44 12.75 24.30
C LEU A 257 -19.32 13.04 25.52
N LEU A 258 -20.18 12.10 25.89
CA LEU A 258 -21.16 12.23 26.97
C LEU A 258 -21.22 10.98 27.84
N GLY A 259 -21.31 11.18 29.15
CA GLY A 259 -21.25 10.14 30.17
C GLY A 259 -22.53 9.30 30.21
N VAL A 260 -22.41 8.09 29.69
CA VAL A 260 -23.39 7.00 29.79
C VAL A 260 -22.64 5.66 29.88
N PRO A 261 -23.26 4.59 30.42
CA PRO A 261 -22.57 3.31 30.60
C PRO A 261 -21.96 2.70 29.32
N SER A 262 -22.54 2.98 28.15
CA SER A 262 -22.00 2.51 26.87
C SER A 262 -20.77 3.29 26.40
N ARG A 263 -20.50 4.47 26.97
CA ARG A 263 -19.54 5.46 26.46
C ARG A 263 -18.52 5.85 27.53
N VAL A 264 -17.82 4.84 28.04
CA VAL A 264 -16.68 4.97 28.97
C VAL A 264 -15.45 4.28 28.35
N PRO A 265 -14.21 4.58 28.77
CA PRO A 265 -13.02 3.92 28.25
C PRO A 265 -13.12 2.39 28.27
N GLY A 266 -12.76 1.76 27.15
CA GLY A 266 -12.88 0.30 26.95
C GLY A 266 -14.28 -0.19 26.54
N ALA A 267 -15.31 0.65 26.56
CA ALA A 267 -16.63 0.28 26.05
C ALA A 267 -16.69 0.38 24.51
N PRO A 268 -17.53 -0.43 23.82
CA PRO A 268 -17.59 -0.44 22.35
C PRO A 268 -18.02 0.88 21.70
N ASP A 269 -18.73 1.74 22.43
CA ASP A 269 -19.20 3.04 21.93
C ASP A 269 -18.31 4.21 22.39
N TRP A 270 -17.14 3.93 22.97
CA TRP A 270 -16.14 4.94 23.32
C TRP A 270 -15.58 5.60 22.04
N PRO A 271 -15.65 6.94 21.90
CA PRO A 271 -15.31 7.59 20.65
C PRO A 271 -13.82 7.98 20.53
N ILE A 272 -13.02 7.77 21.57
CA ILE A 272 -11.58 8.10 21.57
C ILE A 272 -10.78 6.85 21.19
N ALA A 273 -10.10 6.93 20.06
CA ALA A 273 -9.24 5.88 19.51
C ALA A 273 -7.89 5.83 20.26
N PRO A 274 -7.23 4.67 20.31
CA PRO A 274 -5.92 4.52 20.96
C PRO A 274 -4.78 5.15 20.16
N ASN A 275 -3.73 5.60 20.84
CA ASN A 275 -2.51 6.20 20.26
C ASN A 275 -2.79 7.30 19.23
N THR A 276 -3.75 8.17 19.52
CA THR A 276 -4.32 9.15 18.60
C THR A 276 -4.12 10.56 19.17
N ASN A 277 -3.59 11.49 18.38
CA ASN A 277 -3.58 12.89 18.77
C ASN A 277 -4.92 13.53 18.39
N TYR A 278 -5.43 14.39 19.26
CA TYR A 278 -6.69 15.09 19.07
C TYR A 278 -6.45 16.59 19.00
N TYR A 279 -6.87 17.21 17.91
CA TYR A 279 -6.73 18.64 17.67
C TYR A 279 -8.08 19.33 17.61
N PHE A 280 -8.12 20.60 18.02
CA PHE A 280 -9.36 21.37 17.99
C PHE A 280 -9.68 21.82 16.55
N TYR A 281 -10.90 21.52 16.10
CA TYR A 281 -11.37 21.83 14.76
C TYR A 281 -11.24 23.34 14.45
N GLY A 282 -10.57 23.65 13.34
CA GLY A 282 -10.39 25.02 12.84
C GLY A 282 -9.24 25.81 13.45
N THR A 283 -8.64 25.35 14.57
CA THR A 283 -7.45 26.00 15.16
C THR A 283 -6.21 25.11 15.18
N ASN A 284 -6.37 23.79 14.98
CA ASN A 284 -5.30 22.78 15.03
C ASN A 284 -4.47 22.85 16.33
N VAL A 285 -5.08 23.28 17.42
CA VAL A 285 -4.45 23.25 18.75
C VAL A 285 -4.59 21.84 19.30
N LEU A 286 -3.47 21.23 19.69
CA LEU A 286 -3.45 19.93 20.34
C LEU A 286 -4.23 19.98 21.67
N ILE A 287 -5.17 19.05 21.82
CA ILE A 287 -6.04 18.91 23.00
C ILE A 287 -5.51 17.81 23.91
N ALA A 288 -5.25 16.64 23.32
CA ALA A 288 -4.84 15.45 24.04
C ALA A 288 -4.20 14.44 23.08
N THR A 289 -3.33 13.61 23.62
CA THR A 289 -2.88 12.38 22.97
C THR A 289 -3.40 11.21 23.79
N SER A 290 -4.05 10.25 23.14
CA SER A 290 -4.57 9.07 23.80
C SER A 290 -3.50 8.00 23.96
N ASP A 291 -3.58 7.23 25.04
CA ASP A 291 -2.74 6.05 25.22
C ASP A 291 -3.21 4.85 24.38
N ASN A 292 -2.58 3.69 24.55
CA ASN A 292 -2.90 2.48 23.82
C ASN A 292 -4.30 1.89 24.10
N ASN A 293 -5.03 2.41 25.09
CA ASN A 293 -6.40 2.03 25.43
C ASN A 293 -7.44 3.09 25.02
N GLY A 294 -7.00 4.21 24.43
CA GLY A 294 -7.88 5.32 24.08
C GLY A 294 -8.21 6.22 25.27
N ASN A 295 -7.38 6.23 26.31
CA ASN A 295 -7.55 7.11 27.46
C ASN A 295 -6.81 8.43 27.23
N VAL A 296 -7.43 9.53 27.64
CA VAL A 296 -6.86 10.89 27.58
C VAL A 296 -7.03 11.57 28.94
N SER A 297 -6.23 12.61 29.21
CA SER A 297 -6.42 13.43 30.41
C SER A 297 -7.76 14.15 30.36
N TYR A 298 -8.62 13.92 31.37
CA TYR A 298 -9.95 14.54 31.45
C TYR A 298 -9.89 16.07 31.36
N ASN A 299 -8.97 16.67 32.12
CA ASN A 299 -8.82 18.12 32.17
C ASN A 299 -8.38 18.71 30.83
N SER A 300 -7.51 18.02 30.07
CA SER A 300 -7.03 18.57 28.80
C SER A 300 -8.16 18.67 27.77
N VAL A 301 -9.07 17.69 27.75
CA VAL A 301 -10.22 17.64 26.84
C VAL A 301 -11.23 18.77 27.07
N PHE A 302 -11.59 19.07 28.32
CA PHE A 302 -12.63 20.07 28.62
C PHE A 302 -12.13 21.50 28.84
N THR A 303 -10.81 21.71 28.90
CA THR A 303 -10.20 23.05 29.03
C THR A 303 -9.67 23.60 27.70
N SER A 304 -9.52 22.76 26.68
CA SER A 304 -9.07 23.15 25.36
C SER A 304 -10.20 23.84 24.57
N GLY A 305 -9.98 25.06 24.08
CA GLY A 305 -10.95 25.78 23.24
C GLY A 305 -11.55 27.05 23.87
N GLY A 306 -10.94 27.55 24.95
CA GLY A 306 -11.24 28.87 25.54
C GLY A 306 -12.58 28.96 26.27
N ILE A 307 -13.21 27.82 26.55
CA ILE A 307 -14.44 27.71 27.34
C ILE A 307 -14.08 27.06 28.67
N ALA A 308 -14.67 27.55 29.77
CA ALA A 308 -14.46 26.93 31.07
C ALA A 308 -15.03 25.51 31.07
N ALA A 309 -14.30 24.56 31.69
CA ALA A 309 -14.75 23.18 31.79
C ALA A 309 -16.16 23.06 32.41
N SER A 310 -16.47 23.95 33.36
CA SER A 310 -17.78 24.08 34.01
C SER A 310 -18.93 24.47 33.07
N ASP A 311 -18.66 24.90 31.84
CA ASP A 311 -19.67 25.29 30.85
C ASP A 311 -20.03 24.18 29.87
N TYR A 312 -19.22 23.12 29.78
CA TYR A 312 -19.56 21.95 28.97
C TYR A 312 -20.59 21.07 29.66
N TRP A 313 -21.39 20.38 28.86
CA TRP A 313 -22.06 19.15 29.29
C TRP A 313 -21.08 17.98 29.18
N SER A 314 -20.94 17.17 30.23
CA SER A 314 -20.07 15.98 30.21
C SER A 314 -20.74 14.73 30.75
N GLY A 315 -21.37 14.77 31.92
CA GLY A 315 -21.91 13.60 32.64
C GLY A 315 -20.85 12.60 33.11
N PHE A 316 -19.58 12.99 33.14
CA PHE A 316 -18.45 12.16 33.55
C PHE A 316 -17.85 12.68 34.85
N ASN A 317 -17.45 11.76 35.73
CA ASN A 317 -16.47 12.07 36.76
C ASN A 317 -15.09 12.28 36.11
N SER A 318 -14.15 12.90 36.82
CA SER A 318 -12.81 13.21 36.29
C SER A 318 -11.93 11.99 36.00
N ASP A 319 -12.37 10.79 36.38
CA ASP A 319 -11.76 9.49 36.06
C ASP A 319 -12.43 8.77 34.87
N TRP A 320 -13.24 9.50 34.09
CA TRP A 320 -14.04 9.00 32.97
C TRP A 320 -15.15 8.00 33.33
N THR A 321 -15.41 7.75 34.62
CA THR A 321 -16.60 6.99 35.02
C THR A 321 -17.87 7.84 34.83
N VAL A 322 -19.01 7.17 34.66
CA VAL A 322 -20.29 7.86 34.51
C VAL A 322 -20.66 8.55 35.82
N GLY A 323 -20.90 9.85 35.76
CA GLY A 323 -21.38 10.62 36.90
C GLY A 323 -22.82 10.25 37.26
N ALA A 324 -23.17 10.35 38.55
CA ALA A 324 -24.53 10.08 39.02
C ALA A 324 -25.57 11.05 38.43
N ASN A 325 -25.13 12.24 38.02
CA ASN A 325 -25.94 13.28 37.41
C ASN A 325 -25.60 13.39 35.92
N ASN A 326 -26.42 12.80 35.06
CA ASN A 326 -26.25 12.86 33.61
C ASN A 326 -27.59 13.07 32.89
N CYS A 327 -28.50 13.87 33.47
CA CYS A 327 -29.81 14.15 32.88
C CYS A 327 -30.62 12.89 32.54
N SER A 328 -30.56 11.89 33.43
CA SER A 328 -31.20 10.58 33.26
C SER A 328 -30.73 9.87 31.98
N GLY A 329 -29.41 9.82 31.74
CA GLY A 329 -28.86 9.31 30.48
C GLY A 329 -29.10 10.24 29.29
N TRP A 330 -29.15 11.54 29.58
CA TRP A 330 -29.39 12.62 28.64
C TRP A 330 -30.76 12.55 27.96
N THR A 331 -31.78 12.00 28.60
CA THR A 331 -33.14 11.94 28.04
C THR A 331 -34.11 12.88 28.73
N ASP A 332 -33.74 13.45 29.88
CA ASP A 332 -34.59 14.36 30.66
C ASP A 332 -34.05 15.80 30.62
N GLY A 333 -34.89 16.71 30.15
CA GLY A 333 -34.58 18.13 29.98
C GLY A 333 -35.23 19.00 31.05
N GLY A 334 -35.80 18.40 32.09
CA GLY A 334 -36.48 19.09 33.19
C GLY A 334 -35.51 19.79 34.13
N GLY A 335 -35.99 20.81 34.85
CA GLY A 335 -35.20 21.52 35.85
C GLY A 335 -35.01 20.79 37.18
N GLY A 336 -35.70 19.65 37.37
CA GLY A 336 -35.57 18.80 38.56
C GLY A 336 -34.45 17.77 38.48
N VAL A 337 -33.83 17.62 37.31
CA VAL A 337 -32.66 16.76 37.09
C VAL A 337 -31.45 17.61 36.73
N THR A 338 -30.26 17.09 37.03
CA THR A 338 -29.00 17.76 36.73
C THR A 338 -28.08 16.87 35.90
N GLY A 339 -27.22 17.51 35.11
CA GLY A 339 -26.09 16.89 34.43
C GLY A 339 -24.78 17.47 34.96
N LEU A 340 -23.77 16.62 35.07
CA LEU A 340 -22.43 17.01 35.47
C LEU A 340 -21.75 17.76 34.32
N ALA A 341 -21.09 18.87 34.65
CA ALA A 341 -20.34 19.66 33.69
C ALA A 341 -18.95 19.05 33.41
N GLY A 342 -18.24 19.58 32.41
CA GLY A 342 -16.90 19.14 32.02
C GLY A 342 -15.79 19.37 33.05
N ASP A 343 -16.08 20.00 34.19
CA ASP A 343 -15.16 20.07 35.33
C ASP A 343 -15.28 18.86 36.28
N GLY A 344 -16.24 17.95 36.02
CA GLY A 344 -16.48 16.76 36.81
C GLY A 344 -17.10 17.01 38.19
N VAL A 345 -17.52 18.24 38.49
CA VAL A 345 -18.04 18.61 39.83
C VAL A 345 -19.30 19.47 39.79
N THR A 346 -19.45 20.34 38.79
CA THR A 346 -20.57 21.29 38.74
C THR A 346 -21.83 20.59 38.21
N ASN A 347 -22.88 20.56 39.04
CA ASN A 347 -24.19 20.06 38.64
C ASN A 347 -25.04 21.18 38.04
N VAL A 348 -25.51 20.98 36.82
CA VAL A 348 -26.26 21.98 36.07
C VAL A 348 -27.66 21.45 35.79
N PRO A 349 -28.73 22.22 36.05
CA PRO A 349 -30.09 21.83 35.69
C PRO A 349 -30.21 21.49 34.20
N CYS A 350 -30.87 20.38 33.85
CA CYS A 350 -30.93 19.94 32.45
C CYS A 350 -31.84 20.81 31.56
N ASN A 351 -32.59 21.74 32.16
CA ASN A 351 -33.29 22.83 31.48
C ASN A 351 -32.48 24.14 31.39
N ALA A 352 -31.21 24.13 31.83
CA ALA A 352 -30.34 25.30 31.74
C ALA A 352 -30.14 25.72 30.29
N ILE A 353 -29.67 26.96 30.11
CA ILE A 353 -29.38 27.57 28.80
C ILE A 353 -28.31 26.79 28.02
N ASN A 354 -28.15 27.19 26.75
CA ASN A 354 -27.13 26.72 25.81
C ASN A 354 -25.77 26.39 26.42
N ARG A 355 -25.35 25.13 26.25
CA ARG A 355 -24.03 24.65 26.69
C ARG A 355 -23.39 23.75 25.64
N PRO A 356 -22.06 23.84 25.45
CA PRO A 356 -21.36 23.01 24.49
C PRO A 356 -21.27 21.54 24.91
N ILE A 357 -21.32 20.67 23.92
CA ILE A 357 -20.84 19.29 23.99
C ILE A 357 -19.64 19.13 23.06
N LEU A 358 -18.77 18.17 23.34
CA LEU A 358 -17.66 17.81 22.47
C LEU A 358 -18.09 16.71 21.51
N CYS A 359 -17.65 16.83 20.25
CA CYS A 359 -17.87 15.89 19.16
C CYS A 359 -16.50 15.38 18.69
N ILE A 360 -16.27 14.08 18.84
CA ILE A 360 -14.99 13.40 18.56
C ILE A 360 -15.06 12.75 17.18
N GLN A 361 -14.11 13.05 16.30
CA GLN A 361 -14.03 12.46 14.97
C GLN A 361 -13.84 10.92 15.05
N LEU A 362 -14.55 10.18 14.19
CA LEU A 362 -14.53 8.71 14.17
C LEU A 362 -13.62 8.10 13.09
N ARG A 363 -13.42 8.80 11.98
CA ARG A 363 -12.64 8.33 10.84
C ARG A 363 -11.45 9.22 10.65
#